data_AF-A0A098C023-F1
#
_entry.id   AF-A0A098C023-F1
#
_cell.length_a   1.000
_cell.length_b   1.000
_cell.length_c   1.000
_cell.angle_alpha   90.00
_cell.angle_beta   90.00
_cell.angle_gamma   90.00
#
_symmetry.space_group_name_H-M   'P 1'
#
loop_
_entity.id
_entity.type
_entity.pdbx_description
1 polymer ?
#
loop_
_entity_poly.entity_id
_entity_poly.type
_entity_poly.pdbx_seq_one_letter_code
_entity_poly.pdbx_strand_id
1 'polypeptide(L)'
;MKEIYPNLFIGSEKDFNSFSFDTNEWYIIHACKEPFHRKALSYTGRAAPKDHPAYLIAERDGRLILNFVDAPDPLYIPKQIIDKALDTINDKIINKKVFVHCNVIRVCLDLQ
;
A
#
# COMPACT_ATOMS: atom_id res chain seq x y z
N MET A 1 3.83 9.01 -10.43
CA MET A 1 2.84 9.34 -9.37
C MET A 1 1.80 10.24 -10.00
N LYS A 2 0.52 10.01 -9.72
CA LYS A 2 -0.60 10.81 -10.26
C LYS A 2 -1.60 11.10 -9.15
N GLU A 3 -1.99 12.35 -8.99
CA GLU A 3 -3.13 12.72 -8.15
C GLU A 3 -4.42 12.36 -8.88
N ILE A 4 -5.31 11.62 -8.22
CA ILE A 4 -6.59 11.17 -8.79
C ILE A 4 -7.81 11.76 -8.08
N TYR A 5 -7.59 12.31 -6.89
CA TYR A 5 -8.55 13.03 -6.07
C TYR A 5 -7.75 13.95 -5.14
N PRO A 6 -8.27 15.10 -4.67
CA PRO A 6 -7.52 15.98 -3.78
C PRO A 6 -6.89 15.23 -2.61
N ASN A 7 -5.58 15.36 -2.45
CA ASN A 7 -4.76 14.65 -1.45
C ASN A 7 -4.64 13.12 -1.61
N LEU A 8 -5.16 12.52 -2.69
CA LEU A 8 -4.99 11.10 -3.00
C LEU A 8 -4.18 10.89 -4.28
N PHE A 9 -3.03 10.28 -4.08
CA PHE A 9 -2.06 9.98 -5.11
C PHE A 9 -1.94 8.48 -5.31
N ILE A 10 -1.83 8.05 -6.57
CA ILE A 10 -1.49 6.69 -6.94
C ILE A 10 -0.15 6.63 -7.66
N GLY A 11 0.56 5.51 -7.53
CA GLY A 11 1.83 5.33 -8.24
C GLY A 11 2.37 3.90 -8.20
N SER A 12 3.63 3.81 -8.58
CA SER A 12 4.44 2.59 -8.62
C SER A 12 5.53 2.61 -7.55
N GLU A 13 6.23 1.49 -7.36
CA GLU A 13 7.42 1.43 -6.52
C GLU A 13 8.52 2.37 -7.03
N LYS A 14 8.63 2.57 -8.35
CA LYS A 14 9.57 3.55 -8.92
C LYS A 14 9.27 4.96 -8.41
N ASP A 15 8.00 5.34 -8.38
CA ASP A 15 7.57 6.64 -7.85
C ASP A 15 7.93 6.76 -6.38
N PHE A 16 7.64 5.73 -5.59
CA PHE A 16 7.98 5.67 -4.17
C PHE A 16 9.48 5.91 -3.92
N ASN A 17 10.33 5.24 -4.70
CA ASN A 17 11.78 5.34 -4.56
C ASN A 17 12.36 6.67 -5.09
N SER A 18 11.64 7.34 -5.99
CA SER A 18 12.09 8.59 -6.61
C SER A 18 11.71 9.86 -5.82
N PHE A 19 10.79 9.74 -4.87
CA PHE A 19 10.26 10.85 -4.11
C PHE A 19 10.61 10.73 -2.62
N SER A 20 11.01 11.83 -2.00
CA SER A 20 11.26 11.88 -0.56
C SER A 20 9.97 12.23 0.17
N PHE A 21 9.33 11.24 0.78
CA PHE A 21 8.10 11.45 1.56
C PHE A 21 8.42 11.93 2.97
N ASP A 22 7.95 13.12 3.34
CA ASP A 22 7.87 13.56 4.73
C ASP A 22 6.61 12.96 5.38
N THR A 23 6.78 12.10 6.38
CA THR A 23 5.68 11.40 7.07
C THR A 23 4.81 12.33 7.92
N ASN A 24 5.22 13.58 8.15
CA ASN A 24 4.36 14.60 8.75
C ASN A 24 3.25 15.04 7.80
N GLU A 25 3.57 15.16 6.51
CA GLU A 25 2.62 15.56 5.45
C GLU A 25 1.98 14.38 4.73
N TRP A 26 2.72 13.29 4.59
CA TRP A 26 2.33 12.13 3.79
C TRP A 26 1.93 10.94 4.65
N TYR A 27 1.01 10.16 4.11
CA TYR A 27 0.71 8.82 4.58
C TYR A 27 0.86 7.84 3.41
N ILE A 28 1.71 6.82 3.58
CA ILE A 28 2.00 5.88 2.48
C ILE A 28 1.24 4.57 2.70
N ILE A 29 0.59 4.08 1.67
CA ILE A 29 -0.02 2.75 1.63
C ILE A 29 0.74 1.90 0.62
N HIS A 30 1.53 0.96 1.14
CA HIS A 30 2.20 -0.07 0.35
C HIS A 30 1.19 -1.20 0.06
N ALA A 31 0.46 -1.08 -1.04
CA ALA A 31 -0.47 -2.08 -1.56
C ALA A 31 0.25 -3.20 -2.33
N CYS A 32 1.39 -3.65 -1.78
CA CYS A 32 2.22 -4.72 -2.34
C CYS A 32 2.99 -5.42 -1.22
N LYS A 33 3.05 -6.75 -1.32
CA LYS A 33 3.82 -7.57 -0.38
C LYS A 33 5.33 -7.33 -0.51
N GLU A 34 5.85 -7.39 -1.73
CA GLU A 34 7.29 -7.28 -2.00
C GLU A 34 7.65 -5.84 -2.38
N PRO A 35 8.83 -5.32 -1.99
CA PRO A 35 9.66 -5.81 -0.88
C PRO A 35 9.12 -5.37 0.50
N PHE A 36 8.04 -4.58 0.55
CA PHE A 36 7.68 -3.77 1.72
C PHE A 36 7.23 -4.59 2.92
N HIS A 37 6.21 -5.43 2.80
CA HIS A 37 5.71 -6.28 3.90
C HIS A 37 6.79 -7.26 4.38
N ARG A 38 7.54 -7.82 3.43
CA ARG A 38 8.70 -8.67 3.73
C ARG A 38 9.73 -7.97 4.60
N LYS A 39 10.20 -6.80 4.17
CA LYS A 39 11.17 -6.02 4.95
C LYS A 39 10.59 -5.63 6.30
N ALA A 40 9.31 -5.25 6.33
CA ALA A 40 8.60 -4.90 7.55
C ALA A 40 8.65 -6.01 8.61
N LEU A 41 8.43 -7.27 8.21
CA LEU A 41 8.40 -8.40 9.15
C LEU A 41 9.69 -9.22 9.17
N SER A 42 10.67 -8.86 8.34
CA SER A 42 12.00 -9.49 8.26
C SER A 42 11.97 -11.01 8.02
N TYR A 43 10.94 -11.55 7.37
CA TYR A 43 10.90 -12.97 7.03
C TYR A 43 11.65 -13.27 5.72
N THR A 44 12.40 -14.38 5.71
CA THR A 44 13.20 -14.82 4.55
C THR A 44 12.48 -15.88 3.71
N GLY A 45 11.51 -16.60 4.30
CA GLY A 45 10.73 -17.65 3.62
C GLY A 45 9.72 -17.12 2.59
N ARG A 46 8.94 -18.01 1.97
CA ARG A 46 7.96 -17.61 0.93
C ARG A 46 6.85 -16.68 1.47
N ALA A 47 6.50 -16.79 2.75
CA ALA A 47 5.48 -15.98 3.40
C ALA A 47 5.86 -15.70 4.85
N ALA A 48 5.20 -14.69 5.45
CA ALA A 48 5.23 -14.47 6.89
C ALA A 48 4.61 -15.69 7.63
N PRO A 49 4.97 -15.93 8.90
CA PRO A 49 4.29 -16.91 9.74
C PRO A 49 2.79 -16.61 9.83
N LYS A 50 1.93 -17.61 9.66
CA LYS A 50 0.47 -17.43 9.59
C LYS A 50 -0.14 -16.93 10.90
N ASP A 51 0.51 -17.22 12.00
CA ASP A 51 0.19 -16.80 13.37
C ASP A 51 0.77 -15.44 13.73
N HIS A 52 1.54 -14.81 12.83
CA HIS A 52 2.10 -13.49 13.09
C HIS A 52 0.97 -12.45 13.20
N PRO A 53 0.93 -11.61 14.25
CA PRO A 53 -0.16 -10.65 14.45
C PRO A 53 -0.29 -9.64 13.30
N ALA A 54 0.84 -9.30 12.66
CA ALA A 54 0.90 -8.45 11.48
C ALA A 54 0.90 -9.21 10.12
N TYR A 55 0.41 -10.46 10.10
CA TYR A 55 0.46 -11.33 8.90
C TYR A 55 -0.15 -10.67 7.66
N LEU A 56 -1.30 -10.01 7.80
CA LEU A 56 -1.95 -9.30 6.69
C LEU A 56 -1.55 -7.83 6.60
N ILE A 57 -1.39 -7.17 7.75
CA ILE A 57 -1.28 -5.72 7.87
C ILE A 57 -0.21 -5.38 8.90
N ALA A 58 0.70 -4.48 8.55
CA ALA A 58 1.56 -3.78 9.51
C ALA A 58 1.36 -2.27 9.36
N GLU A 59 1.30 -1.54 10.46
CA GLU A 59 1.19 -0.08 10.46
C GLU A 59 2.33 0.49 11.31
N ARG A 60 3.18 1.33 10.71
CA ARG A 60 4.34 1.94 11.38
C ARG A 60 4.83 3.16 10.61
N ASP A 61 5.43 4.14 11.29
CA ASP A 61 6.19 5.23 10.67
C ASP A 61 5.41 6.02 9.59
N GLY A 62 4.10 6.24 9.79
CA GLY A 62 3.25 6.92 8.81
C GLY A 62 2.94 6.07 7.56
N ARG A 63 3.02 4.74 7.68
CA ARG A 63 2.83 3.80 6.59
C ARG A 63 1.88 2.67 6.97
N LEU A 64 0.98 2.34 6.07
CA LEU A 64 0.24 1.08 6.06
C LEU A 64 0.93 0.13 5.08
N ILE A 65 1.33 -1.04 5.56
CA ILE A 65 2.10 -2.02 4.82
C ILE A 65 1.27 -3.31 4.73
N LEU A 66 0.87 -3.66 3.52
CA LEU A 66 -0.09 -4.73 3.27
C LEU A 66 0.61 -5.96 2.71
N ASN A 67 0.27 -7.14 3.22
CA ASN A 67 0.61 -8.43 2.59
C ASN A 67 -0.33 -8.67 1.40
N PHE A 68 -0.30 -7.74 0.44
CA PHE A 68 -1.19 -7.73 -0.71
C PHE A 68 -0.46 -8.36 -1.91
N VAL A 69 -1.03 -9.44 -2.43
CA VAL A 69 -0.55 -10.11 -3.64
C VAL A 69 -1.61 -9.89 -4.71
N ASP A 70 -1.15 -9.43 -5.89
CA ASP A 70 -1.99 -9.30 -7.08
C ASP A 70 -2.35 -10.69 -7.59
N ALA A 71 -3.48 -11.21 -7.11
CA ALA A 71 -4.00 -12.53 -7.45
C ALA A 71 -5.06 -12.40 -8.57
N PRO A 72 -5.08 -13.32 -9.55
CA PRO A 72 -6.04 -13.26 -10.65
C PRO A 72 -7.49 -13.51 -10.20
N ASP A 73 -7.67 -14.19 -9.07
CA ASP A 73 -8.98 -14.46 -8.48
C ASP A 73 -9.16 -13.60 -7.21
N PRO A 74 -10.16 -12.70 -7.17
CA PRO A 74 -10.46 -11.85 -6.02
C PRO A 74 -10.73 -12.61 -4.71
N LEU A 75 -11.11 -13.89 -4.75
CA LEU A 75 -11.29 -14.71 -3.55
C LEU A 75 -10.02 -14.88 -2.73
N TYR A 76 -8.85 -14.69 -3.35
CA TYR A 76 -7.55 -14.71 -2.66
C TYR A 76 -7.13 -13.36 -2.10
N ILE A 77 -7.97 -12.33 -2.26
CA ILE A 77 -7.73 -11.00 -1.71
C ILE A 77 -8.52 -10.89 -0.40
N PRO A 78 -7.85 -10.87 0.78
CA PRO A 78 -8.54 -10.79 2.05
C PRO A 78 -9.32 -9.46 2.15
N LYS A 79 -10.64 -9.54 2.38
CA LYS A 79 -11.50 -8.36 2.56
C LYS A 79 -10.94 -7.39 3.59
N GLN A 80 -10.38 -7.91 4.68
CA GLN A 80 -9.76 -7.13 5.75
C GLN A 80 -8.65 -6.18 5.24
N ILE A 81 -7.87 -6.58 4.23
CA ILE A 81 -6.83 -5.70 3.68
C ILE A 81 -7.48 -4.54 2.90
N ILE A 82 -8.50 -4.83 2.09
CA ILE A 82 -9.23 -3.83 1.31
C ILE A 82 -9.91 -2.83 2.24
N ASP A 83 -10.68 -3.32 3.21
CA ASP A 83 -11.38 -2.48 4.19
C ASP A 83 -10.39 -1.56 4.91
N LYS A 84 -9.30 -2.13 5.46
CA LYS A 84 -8.29 -1.33 6.16
C LYS A 84 -7.65 -0.28 5.27
N ALA A 85 -7.38 -0.58 3.99
CA ALA A 85 -6.82 0.39 3.06
C ALA A 85 -7.80 1.55 2.79
N LEU A 86 -9.07 1.24 2.55
CA LEU A 86 -10.11 2.24 2.32
C LEU A 86 -10.37 3.11 3.56
N ASP A 87 -10.49 2.50 4.73
CA ASP A 87 -10.64 3.21 6.01
C ASP A 87 -9.44 4.15 6.23
N THR A 88 -8.22 3.67 5.98
CA THR A 88 -7.01 4.49 6.14
C THR A 88 -6.96 5.64 5.14
N ILE A 89 -7.41 5.45 3.90
CA ILE A 89 -7.53 6.56 2.93
C ILE A 89 -8.50 7.59 3.47
N ASN A 90 -9.71 7.18 3.87
CA ASN A 90 -10.75 8.07 4.36
C ASN A 90 -10.31 8.86 5.61
N ASP A 91 -9.63 8.21 6.54
CA ASP A 91 -9.20 8.83 7.80
C ASP A 91 -8.03 9.80 7.59
N LYS A 92 -7.08 9.48 6.72
CA LYS A 92 -5.83 10.26 6.56
C LYS A 92 -5.94 11.37 5.53
N ILE A 93 -6.80 11.24 4.52
CA ILE A 93 -6.90 12.22 3.43
C ILE A 93 -7.38 13.61 3.89
N ILE A 94 -8.01 13.68 5.06
CA ILE A 94 -8.50 14.92 5.68
C ILE A 94 -7.34 15.86 6.03
N ASN A 95 -6.20 15.33 6.46
CA ASN A 95 -5.07 16.10 6.98
C ASN A 95 -3.70 15.73 6.40
N LYS A 96 -3.64 14.71 5.55
CA LYS A 96 -2.41 14.24 4.90
C LYS A 96 -2.62 14.01 3.42
N LYS A 97 -1.54 14.08 2.67
CA LYS A 97 -1.46 13.52 1.32
C LYS A 97 -1.30 12.01 1.43
N VAL A 98 -2.24 11.26 0.90
CA VAL A 98 -2.21 9.79 0.89
C VAL A 98 -1.61 9.32 -0.42
N PHE A 99 -0.53 8.54 -0.35
CA PHE A 99 0.08 7.90 -1.51
C PHE A 99 -0.13 6.39 -1.47
N VAL A 100 -0.94 5.89 -2.39
CA VAL A 100 -1.20 4.45 -2.56
C VAL A 100 -0.38 3.94 -3.72
N HIS A 101 0.42 2.89 -3.52
CA HIS A 101 1.17 2.31 -4.62
C HIS A 101 1.31 0.79 -4.52
N CYS A 102 1.51 0.17 -5.68
CA CYS A 102 1.92 -1.23 -5.81
C CYS A 102 3.35 -1.29 -6.38
N ASN A 103 3.82 -2.47 -6.79
CA ASN A 103 5.09 -2.61 -7.51
C ASN A 103 5.03 -1.94 -8.88
N VAL A 104 3.97 -2.24 -9.63
CA VAL A 104 3.69 -1.66 -10.94
C VAL A 104 2.35 -0.96 -10.91
N ILE A 105 2.23 0.09 -11.71
CA ILE A 105 0.94 0.71 -11.97
C ILE A 105 0.56 0.39 -13.41
N ARG A 106 -0.47 -0.42 -13.60
CA ARG A 106 -1.15 -0.58 -14.89
C ARG A 106 -2.38 0.30 -14.85
N VAL A 107 -2.20 1.60 -15.05
CA VAL A 107 -3.37 2.44 -15.27
C VAL A 107 -3.83 2.16 -16.68
N CYS A 108 -5.01 1.54 -16.84
CA CYS A 108 -5.75 1.59 -18.10
C CYS A 108 -6.21 3.04 -18.30
N LEU A 109 -5.30 3.92 -18.71
CA LEU A 109 -5.62 5.26 -19.18
C LEU A 109 -5.52 5.29 -20.71
N ASP A 110 -6.22 4.37 -21.37
CA ASP A 110 -6.53 4.48 -22.81
C ASP A 110 -7.99 4.90 -22.98
N LEU A 111 -8.42 5.89 -22.21
CA LEU A 111 -9.67 6.63 -22.42
C LEU A 111 -9.37 8.13 -22.30
N GLN A 112 -8.52 8.62 -23.20
CA GLN A 112 -8.52 10.01 -23.68
C GLN A 112 -8.21 10.01 -25.16
#